data_AF-A0A377R359-F1
#
_entry.id   AF-A0A377R359-F1
#
_cell.length_a   1.000
_cell.length_b   1.000
_cell.length_c   1.000
_cell.angle_alpha   90.00
_cell.angle_beta   90.00
_cell.angle_gamma   90.00
#
_symmetry.space_group_name_H-M   'P 1'
#
loop_
_entity.id
_entity.type
_entity.pdbx_description
1 polymer ?
#
loop_
_entity_poly.entity_id
_entity_poly.type
_entity_poly.pdbx_seq_one_letter_code
_entity_poly.pdbx_strand_id
1 'polypeptide(L)'
;MSGNKSLHAANRAKNDEFYTELSDIEKELRHYKHHFKNKTVYCNCDDPRISNFFHYFSHNFAHLGLKRLIATCYKSQRTDLFSQNDSEAAVWLEYEGDKNGDNLPNPEEIAVKPLKSDGDFRSDECIGLLKQADIVVTNPPFSLFREYVAQLVEYGKKFLIIGNVNAITYKEIFPLIKNNQLWLGNGFSGGNAYFKIADTNHERFAKGVYNPETQLVKFRNVHWFTNLDHDKRHEELVLYKRYTPEEYPHYDNYDAIEVGKVAEIPCDFDGVMGVPITFLDKHNPEQFEIIGTTDRGGDDVPEVEAIRLTTFKEDSAKINGKKVYKRIFIKRK
;
A
#
# COMPACT_ATOMS: atom_id res chain seq x y z
N MET A 1 -14.88 29.53 25.01
CA MET A 1 -13.61 28.90 24.58
C MET A 1 -13.49 27.53 25.23
N SER A 2 -14.02 26.49 24.59
CA SER A 2 -13.83 25.08 24.97
C SER A 2 -14.50 24.23 23.90
N GLY A 3 -13.73 23.54 23.05
CA GLY A 3 -14.34 22.73 21.99
C GLY A 3 -13.41 21.96 21.05
N ASN A 4 -12.12 22.32 20.96
CA ASN A 4 -11.20 21.65 20.01
C ASN A 4 -10.28 20.59 20.63
N LYS A 5 -10.34 20.32 21.94
CA LYS A 5 -9.46 19.31 22.56
C LYS A 5 -10.00 17.87 22.48
N SER A 6 -11.32 17.64 22.39
CA SER A 6 -11.86 16.27 22.37
C SER A 6 -11.81 15.60 20.99
N LEU A 7 -11.94 16.35 19.89
CA LEU A 7 -11.86 15.81 18.52
C LEU A 7 -10.44 15.34 18.15
N HIS A 8 -9.40 16.01 18.64
CA HIS A 8 -8.01 15.57 18.46
C HIS A 8 -7.61 14.41 19.39
N ALA A 9 -8.33 14.20 20.49
CA ALA A 9 -8.16 13.02 21.35
C ALA A 9 -8.87 11.78 20.77
N ALA A 10 -10.04 11.96 20.14
CA ALA A 10 -10.78 10.87 19.51
C ALA A 10 -10.09 10.29 18.26
N ASN A 11 -9.30 11.09 17.54
CA ASN A 11 -8.47 10.59 16.43
C ASN A 11 -7.21 9.82 16.88
N ARG A 12 -6.80 9.93 18.16
CA ARG A 12 -5.68 9.17 18.73
C ARG A 12 -6.06 7.76 19.20
N ALA A 13 -7.35 7.43 19.20
CA ALA A 13 -7.87 6.17 19.76
C ALA A 13 -8.55 5.24 18.73
N LYS A 14 -8.31 5.47 17.42
CA LYS A 14 -8.69 4.50 16.40
C LYS A 14 -7.59 3.44 16.30
N ASN A 15 -7.71 2.44 17.16
CA ASN A 15 -6.87 1.24 17.16
C ASN A 15 -7.13 0.45 15.87
N ASP A 16 -6.33 0.75 14.84
CA ASP A 16 -6.27 0.01 13.57
C ASP A 16 -5.21 -1.10 13.66
N GLU A 17 -5.14 -1.83 14.78
CA GLU A 17 -4.21 -2.97 14.95
C GLU A 17 -4.72 -4.17 14.14
N PHE A 18 -4.21 -4.29 12.92
CA PHE A 18 -4.54 -5.35 11.97
C PHE A 18 -3.28 -6.17 11.65
N TYR A 19 -3.18 -7.37 12.23
CA TYR A 19 -2.03 -8.23 11.98
C TYR A 19 -2.20 -8.97 10.66
N THR A 20 -1.24 -8.75 9.74
CA THR A 20 -1.23 -9.40 8.42
C THR A 20 -0.84 -10.87 8.57
N GLU A 21 -1.54 -11.77 7.89
CA GLU A 21 -1.23 -13.20 7.91
C GLU A 21 0.11 -13.50 7.21
N LEU A 22 0.92 -14.38 7.82
CA LEU A 22 2.22 -14.80 7.26
C LEU A 22 2.08 -15.33 5.83
N SER A 23 1.04 -16.11 5.55
CA SER A 23 0.83 -16.68 4.21
C SER A 23 0.58 -15.63 3.13
N ASP A 24 0.01 -14.48 3.47
CA ASP A 24 -0.19 -13.39 2.50
C ASP A 24 1.09 -12.58 2.30
N ILE A 25 1.89 -12.42 3.36
CA ILE A 25 3.25 -11.85 3.29
C ILE A 25 4.14 -12.71 2.38
N GLU A 26 4.15 -14.03 2.57
CA GLU A 26 4.94 -14.97 1.77
C GLU A 26 4.56 -14.97 0.28
N LYS A 27 3.25 -14.93 -0.01
CA LYS A 27 2.73 -14.87 -1.39
C LYS A 27 3.21 -13.63 -2.12
N GLU A 28 3.24 -12.47 -1.47
CA GLU A 28 3.71 -11.23 -2.08
C GLU A 28 5.25 -11.20 -2.13
N LEU A 29 5.94 -11.43 -1.02
CA LEU A 29 7.39 -11.25 -0.91
C LEU A 29 8.22 -12.18 -1.78
N ARG A 30 7.67 -13.34 -2.19
CA ARG A 30 8.35 -14.24 -3.13
C ARG A 30 8.74 -13.56 -4.45
N HIS A 31 8.03 -12.50 -4.85
CA HIS A 31 8.27 -11.76 -6.09
C HIS A 31 9.41 -10.74 -5.98
N TYR A 32 9.91 -10.47 -4.77
CA TYR A 32 10.88 -9.40 -4.50
C TYR A 32 12.20 -9.90 -3.91
N LYS A 33 12.40 -11.23 -3.79
CA LYS A 33 13.57 -11.84 -3.12
C LYS A 33 14.91 -11.23 -3.57
N HIS A 34 15.05 -10.95 -4.86
CA HIS A 34 16.27 -10.40 -5.45
C HIS A 34 16.62 -8.98 -4.98
N HIS A 35 15.65 -8.22 -4.46
CA HIS A 35 15.88 -6.87 -3.94
C HIS A 35 16.54 -6.84 -2.55
N PHE A 36 16.47 -7.93 -1.79
CA PHE A 36 16.84 -7.92 -0.35
C PHE A 36 18.32 -8.20 -0.06
N LYS A 37 19.09 -8.70 -1.03
CA LYS A 37 20.49 -9.06 -0.81
C LYS A 37 21.33 -7.86 -0.35
N ASN A 38 22.05 -8.03 0.75
CA ASN A 38 22.86 -7.04 1.44
C ASN A 38 22.08 -5.77 1.86
N LYS A 39 20.76 -5.87 2.02
CA LYS A 39 19.91 -4.74 2.43
C LYS A 39 19.57 -4.76 3.90
N THR A 40 19.31 -3.55 4.42
CA THR A 40 18.66 -3.35 5.70
C THR A 40 17.16 -3.20 5.50
N VAL A 41 16.38 -4.11 6.08
CA VAL A 41 14.91 -4.04 6.06
C VAL A 41 14.39 -3.43 7.35
N TYR A 42 13.39 -2.56 7.24
CA TYR A 42 12.70 -1.96 8.38
C TYR A 42 11.20 -2.28 8.35
N CYS A 43 10.73 -2.92 9.41
CA CYS A 43 9.33 -3.24 9.64
C CYS A 43 8.80 -2.37 10.79
N ASN A 44 8.27 -1.19 10.47
CA ASN A 44 7.74 -0.24 11.45
C ASN A 44 6.22 -0.20 11.43
N CYS A 45 5.58 0.13 12.54
CA CYS A 45 4.12 0.23 12.68
C CYS A 45 3.34 -1.09 12.92
N ASP A 46 4.02 -2.23 13.02
CA ASP A 46 3.45 -3.45 13.62
C ASP A 46 4.08 -3.67 15.01
N ASP A 47 3.37 -4.32 15.94
CA ASP A 47 4.01 -4.82 17.16
C ASP A 47 4.97 -5.96 16.78
N PRO A 48 6.30 -5.78 16.89
CA PRO A 48 7.28 -6.74 16.40
C PRO A 48 7.25 -8.06 17.17
N ARG A 49 6.64 -8.11 18.36
CA ARG A 49 6.48 -9.35 19.15
C ARG A 49 5.49 -10.32 18.52
N ILE A 50 4.58 -9.81 17.70
CA ILE A 50 3.51 -10.58 17.03
C ILE A 50 3.42 -10.26 15.53
N SER A 51 4.33 -9.44 15.00
CA SER A 51 4.38 -9.08 13.59
C SER A 51 4.88 -10.25 12.74
N ASN A 52 4.04 -10.73 11.84
CA ASN A 52 4.43 -11.72 10.84
C ASN A 52 5.45 -11.16 9.83
N PHE A 53 5.62 -9.84 9.71
CA PHE A 53 6.70 -9.25 8.90
C PHE A 53 8.06 -9.50 9.53
N PHE A 54 8.19 -9.19 10.84
CA PHE A 54 9.44 -9.46 11.54
C PHE A 54 9.75 -10.96 11.54
N HIS A 55 8.75 -11.80 11.82
CA HIS A 55 8.88 -13.25 11.74
C HIS A 55 9.35 -13.73 10.36
N TYR A 56 8.73 -13.26 9.27
CA TYR A 56 9.14 -13.62 7.91
C TYR A 56 10.61 -13.29 7.66
N PHE A 57 11.03 -12.05 7.95
CA PHE A 57 12.39 -11.62 7.63
C PHE A 57 13.44 -12.21 8.56
N SER A 58 13.14 -12.45 9.84
CA SER A 58 14.08 -13.07 10.77
C SER A 58 14.32 -14.55 10.40
N HIS A 59 13.27 -15.31 10.11
CA HIS A 59 13.39 -16.72 9.70
C HIS A 59 13.96 -16.91 8.28
N ASN A 60 13.84 -15.90 7.41
CA ASN A 60 14.41 -15.95 6.06
C ASN A 60 15.69 -15.12 5.91
N PHE A 61 16.30 -14.64 7.01
CA PHE A 61 17.38 -13.65 6.99
C PHE A 61 18.56 -14.10 6.12
N ALA A 62 19.08 -15.29 6.38
CA ALA A 62 20.19 -15.88 5.63
C ALA A 62 19.78 -16.21 4.18
N HIS A 63 18.57 -16.75 3.96
CA HIS A 63 18.06 -17.09 2.63
C HIS A 63 17.91 -15.87 1.71
N LEU A 64 17.49 -14.74 2.28
CA LEU A 64 17.36 -13.46 1.57
C LEU A 64 18.70 -12.71 1.46
N GLY A 65 19.73 -13.16 2.19
CA GLY A 65 21.02 -12.49 2.27
C GLY A 65 20.92 -11.09 2.87
N LEU A 66 20.06 -10.89 3.87
CA LEU A 66 19.90 -9.59 4.53
C LEU A 66 21.18 -9.17 5.24
N LYS A 67 21.41 -7.86 5.29
CA LYS A 67 22.48 -7.27 6.11
C LYS A 67 22.02 -7.04 7.54
N ARG A 68 20.78 -6.55 7.69
CA ARG A 68 20.19 -6.19 8.99
C ARG A 68 18.68 -6.12 8.89
N LEU A 69 18.00 -6.45 9.98
CA LEU A 69 16.57 -6.30 10.16
C LEU A 69 16.31 -5.40 11.37
N ILE A 70 15.46 -4.39 11.17
CA ILE A 70 15.02 -3.47 12.21
C ILE A 70 13.50 -3.58 12.32
N ALA A 71 12.96 -3.53 13.53
CA ALA A 71 11.54 -3.31 13.73
C ALA A 71 11.28 -2.41 14.93
N THR A 72 10.22 -1.60 14.87
CA THR A 72 9.81 -0.72 15.98
C THR A 72 8.44 -1.10 16.48
N CYS A 73 8.30 -1.18 17.81
CA CYS A 73 7.03 -1.35 18.49
C CYS A 73 6.47 0.02 18.88
N TYR A 74 5.28 0.37 18.38
CA TYR A 74 4.51 1.46 18.99
C TYR A 74 4.04 1.03 20.38
N LYS A 75 4.05 1.95 21.37
CA LYS A 75 3.55 1.65 22.72
C LYS A 75 2.05 1.33 22.66
N SER A 76 1.71 0.04 22.71
CA SER A 76 0.33 -0.40 22.98
C SER A 76 -0.05 0.07 24.39
N GLN A 77 -1.16 0.79 24.54
CA GLN A 77 -1.69 1.20 25.85
C GLN A 77 -2.36 0.04 26.60
N ARG A 78 -1.85 -1.19 26.47
CA ARG A 78 -2.40 -2.36 27.16
C ARG A 78 -1.38 -3.05 28.05
N THR A 79 -1.72 -3.04 29.33
CA THR A 79 -1.46 -4.11 30.28
C THR A 79 -2.13 -5.41 29.79
N ASP A 80 -1.30 -6.45 29.65
CA ASP A 80 -1.59 -7.89 29.80
C ASP A 80 -2.07 -8.64 28.54
N LEU A 81 -1.37 -9.69 28.06
CA LEU A 81 -1.68 -11.09 28.45
C LEU A 81 -0.56 -12.13 28.22
N PHE A 82 0.65 -11.75 27.76
CA PHE A 82 1.76 -12.72 27.56
C PHE A 82 3.17 -12.22 27.95
N SER A 83 3.28 -11.11 28.69
CA SER A 83 4.56 -10.68 29.26
C SER A 83 4.45 -10.56 30.78
N GLN A 84 5.12 -11.45 31.50
CA GLN A 84 5.56 -11.18 32.88
C GLN A 84 6.69 -10.14 32.90
N ASN A 85 6.53 -9.03 32.17
CA ASN A 85 7.41 -7.88 32.24
C ASN A 85 6.63 -6.62 31.87
N ASP A 86 6.37 -5.81 32.92
CA ASP A 86 5.77 -4.47 32.92
C ASP A 86 6.65 -3.43 32.20
N SER A 87 6.95 -3.65 30.91
CA SER A 87 7.69 -2.65 30.13
C SER A 87 6.70 -1.69 29.45
N GLU A 88 6.40 -0.60 30.16
CA GLU A 88 5.69 0.57 29.64
C GLU A 88 6.43 1.32 28.51
N ALA A 89 7.62 0.91 28.09
CA ALA A 89 8.42 1.61 27.09
C ALA A 89 8.22 1.04 25.68
N ALA A 90 8.10 1.91 24.68
CA ALA A 90 8.26 1.51 23.29
C ALA A 90 9.68 0.97 23.09
N VAL A 91 9.83 -0.05 22.23
CA VAL A 91 11.12 -0.70 21.97
C VAL A 91 11.34 -0.84 20.48
N TRP A 92 12.59 -1.05 20.09
CA TRP A 92 12.95 -1.49 18.76
C TRP A 92 13.81 -2.74 18.82
N LEU A 93 13.64 -3.59 17.83
CA LEU A 93 14.37 -4.83 17.66
C LEU A 93 15.42 -4.66 16.57
N GLU A 94 16.60 -5.21 16.81
CA GLU A 94 17.67 -5.32 15.81
C GLU A 94 18.09 -6.79 15.68
N TYR A 95 18.18 -7.26 14.45
CA TYR A 95 18.71 -8.57 14.13
C TYR A 95 19.72 -8.47 12.98
N GLU A 96 20.92 -9.01 13.20
CA GLU A 96 22.03 -8.99 12.24
C GLU A 96 22.38 -10.39 11.70
N GLY A 97 21.49 -11.36 11.96
CA GLY A 97 21.65 -12.74 11.53
C GLY A 97 22.08 -13.69 12.66
N ASP A 98 22.11 -14.96 12.30
CA ASP A 98 22.47 -16.08 13.15
C ASP A 98 23.94 -16.00 13.59
N LYS A 99 24.18 -16.22 14.88
CA LYS A 99 25.51 -16.22 15.52
C LYS A 99 25.92 -17.60 16.03
N ASN A 100 24.98 -18.53 16.20
CA ASN A 100 25.21 -19.84 16.80
C ASN A 100 25.26 -20.99 15.76
N GLY A 101 24.84 -20.72 14.52
CA GLY A 101 24.90 -21.65 13.38
C GLY A 101 23.66 -22.54 13.20
N ASP A 102 22.59 -22.34 13.95
CA ASP A 102 21.34 -23.11 13.85
C ASP A 102 20.35 -22.58 12.78
N ASN A 103 20.67 -21.44 12.17
CA ASN A 103 19.86 -20.71 11.18
C ASN A 103 18.47 -20.31 11.67
N LEU A 104 18.26 -20.22 13.00
CA LEU A 104 17.00 -19.82 13.60
C LEU A 104 17.20 -18.56 14.46
N PRO A 105 16.35 -17.53 14.29
CA PRO A 105 16.43 -16.34 15.12
C PRO A 105 16.09 -16.70 16.57
N ASN A 106 17.00 -16.39 17.49
CA ASN A 106 16.80 -16.62 18.92
C ASN A 106 16.80 -15.30 19.73
N PRO A 107 16.20 -15.27 20.93
CA PRO A 107 16.13 -14.06 21.75
C PRO A 107 17.50 -13.49 22.17
N GLU A 108 18.57 -14.29 22.17
CA GLU A 108 19.93 -13.83 22.50
C GLU A 108 20.58 -13.07 21.33
N GLU A 109 20.18 -13.39 20.09
CA GLU A 109 20.64 -12.72 18.88
C GLU A 109 19.85 -11.46 18.53
N ILE A 110 18.57 -11.41 18.94
CA ILE A 110 17.71 -10.26 18.72
C ILE A 110 17.93 -9.24 19.83
N ALA A 111 18.58 -8.12 19.49
CA ALA A 111 18.77 -7.04 20.45
C ALA A 111 17.46 -6.25 20.63
N VAL A 112 16.96 -6.22 21.87
CA VAL A 112 15.81 -5.38 22.27
C VAL A 112 16.34 -4.08 22.87
N LYS A 113 15.98 -2.94 22.29
CA LYS A 113 16.49 -1.62 22.69
C LYS A 113 15.32 -0.68 23.01
N PRO A 114 15.35 0.05 24.13
CA PRO A 114 14.28 0.99 24.48
C PRO A 114 14.28 2.20 23.54
N LEU A 115 13.08 2.67 23.19
CA LEU A 115 12.84 3.97 22.57
C LEU A 115 12.54 5.00 23.66
N LYS A 116 12.93 6.26 23.42
CA LYS A 116 12.57 7.39 24.29
C LYS A 116 11.20 7.95 23.95
N SER A 117 10.76 7.80 22.70
CA SER A 117 9.42 8.20 22.23
C SER A 117 8.41 7.05 22.33
N ASP A 118 7.21 7.25 21.80
CA ASP A 118 6.11 6.27 21.77
C ASP A 118 6.20 5.28 20.60
N GLY A 119 7.21 5.39 19.73
CA GLY A 119 7.36 4.57 18.54
C GLY A 119 6.55 5.05 17.32
N ASP A 120 5.99 6.27 17.36
CA ASP A 120 5.37 6.88 16.18
C ASP A 120 6.43 7.05 15.06
N PHE A 121 6.08 6.67 13.82
CA PHE A 121 6.98 6.74 12.67
C PHE A 121 7.48 8.16 12.37
N ARG A 122 6.79 9.17 12.89
CA ARG A 122 7.14 10.60 12.76
C ARG A 122 8.14 11.07 13.80
N SER A 123 8.40 10.28 14.84
CA SER A 123 9.37 10.62 15.87
C SER A 123 10.80 10.62 15.33
N ASP A 124 11.66 11.52 15.83
CA ASP A 124 13.06 11.64 15.40
C ASP A 124 13.84 10.32 15.52
N GLU A 125 13.53 9.51 16.54
CA GLU A 125 14.15 8.19 16.71
C GLU A 125 13.74 7.21 15.62
N CYS A 126 12.44 7.13 15.29
CA CYS A 126 11.95 6.26 14.22
C CYS A 126 12.44 6.73 12.84
N ILE A 127 12.55 8.04 12.62
CA ILE A 127 13.17 8.63 11.43
C ILE A 127 14.67 8.28 11.39
N GLY A 128 15.35 8.30 12.53
CA GLY A 128 16.73 7.88 12.67
C GLY A 128 16.95 6.42 12.26
N LEU A 129 16.02 5.53 12.61
CA LEU A 129 16.03 4.12 12.18
C LEU A 129 15.68 4.00 10.68
N LEU A 130 14.66 4.72 10.21
CA LEU A 130 14.27 4.78 8.79
C LEU A 130 15.45 5.17 7.90
N LYS A 131 16.23 6.19 8.30
CA LYS A 131 17.40 6.66 7.56
C LYS A 131 18.44 5.55 7.34
N GLN A 132 18.57 4.61 8.28
CA GLN A 132 19.51 3.50 8.18
C GLN A 132 18.96 2.29 7.39
N ALA A 133 17.68 2.30 7.04
CA ALA A 133 17.05 1.24 6.27
C ALA A 133 17.16 1.49 4.76
N ASP A 134 17.27 0.43 3.97
CA ASP A 134 17.20 0.49 2.51
C ASP A 134 15.76 0.28 2.02
N ILE A 135 15.07 -0.68 2.63
CA ILE A 135 13.74 -1.12 2.23
C ILE A 135 12.82 -1.13 3.45
N VAL A 136 11.61 -0.59 3.29
CA VAL A 136 10.56 -0.61 4.30
C VAL A 136 9.46 -1.59 3.90
N VAL A 137 9.13 -2.53 4.78
CA VAL A 137 8.09 -3.54 4.50
C VAL A 137 7.18 -3.69 5.70
N THR A 138 5.92 -3.27 5.57
CA THR A 138 4.99 -3.20 6.71
C THR A 138 3.52 -2.99 6.31
N ASN A 139 2.61 -3.10 7.29
CA ASN A 139 1.21 -2.66 7.21
C ASN A 139 0.99 -1.35 7.98
N PRO A 140 1.14 -0.17 7.35
CA PRO A 140 0.96 1.11 8.04
C PRO A 140 -0.53 1.37 8.39
N PRO A 141 -0.82 2.23 9.39
CA PRO A 141 -2.18 2.66 9.67
C PRO A 141 -2.80 3.35 8.45
N PHE A 142 -3.93 2.84 7.95
CA PHE A 142 -4.54 3.35 6.72
C PHE A 142 -4.95 4.83 6.80
N SER A 143 -5.27 5.30 8.00
CA SER A 143 -5.58 6.72 8.27
C SER A 143 -4.38 7.65 8.05
N LEU A 144 -3.16 7.14 8.18
CA LEU A 144 -1.90 7.88 8.02
C LEU A 144 -1.16 7.54 6.72
N PHE A 145 -1.76 6.74 5.83
CA PHE A 145 -1.11 6.20 4.63
C PHE A 145 -0.49 7.29 3.72
N ARG A 146 -1.19 8.41 3.50
CA ARG A 146 -0.70 9.54 2.68
C ARG A 146 0.56 10.17 3.27
N GLU A 147 0.54 10.45 4.57
CA GLU A 147 1.66 11.05 5.31
C GLU A 147 2.85 10.08 5.35
N TYR A 148 2.57 8.79 5.53
CA TYR A 148 3.59 7.76 5.55
C TYR A 148 4.27 7.57 4.19
N VAL A 149 3.52 7.46 3.10
CA VAL A 149 4.09 7.40 1.74
C VAL A 149 4.92 8.65 1.43
N ALA A 150 4.43 9.84 1.80
CA ALA A 150 5.18 11.08 1.61
C ALA A 150 6.54 11.05 2.33
N GLN A 151 6.58 10.56 3.57
CA GLN A 151 7.82 10.38 4.33
C GLN A 151 8.76 9.38 3.65
N LEU A 152 8.25 8.23 3.18
CA LEU A 152 9.07 7.22 2.50
C LEU A 152 9.69 7.77 1.21
N VAL A 153 8.93 8.55 0.44
CA VAL A 153 9.39 9.22 -0.77
C VAL A 153 10.43 10.29 -0.45
N GLU A 154 10.18 11.13 0.57
CA GLU A 154 11.11 12.18 1.02
C GLU A 154 12.49 11.61 1.38
N TYR A 155 12.51 10.47 2.08
CA TYR A 155 13.75 9.79 2.46
C TYR A 155 14.31 8.84 1.39
N GLY A 156 13.73 8.83 0.18
CA GLY A 156 14.20 8.03 -0.95
C GLY A 156 14.17 6.53 -0.70
N LYS A 157 13.22 6.06 0.11
CA LYS A 157 13.16 4.65 0.53
C LYS A 157 12.52 3.79 -0.54
N LYS A 158 13.03 2.57 -0.66
CA LYS A 158 12.30 1.50 -1.32
C LYS A 158 11.28 0.92 -0.34
N PHE A 159 10.11 0.54 -0.81
CA PHE A 159 9.09 0.04 0.08
C PHE A 159 8.12 -0.94 -0.57
N LEU A 160 7.51 -1.79 0.26
CA LEU A 160 6.40 -2.65 -0.06
C LEU A 160 5.44 -2.61 1.13
N ILE A 161 4.33 -1.90 0.98
CA ILE A 161 3.43 -1.59 2.10
C ILE A 161 1.98 -1.91 1.75
N ILE A 162 1.19 -2.21 2.77
CA ILE A 162 -0.23 -2.50 2.59
C ILE A 162 -1.03 -1.19 2.70
N GLY A 163 -2.03 -1.03 1.84
CA GLY A 163 -2.91 0.14 1.86
C GLY A 163 -4.30 -0.17 1.35
N ASN A 164 -5.21 0.78 1.56
CA ASN A 164 -6.54 0.72 0.97
C ASN A 164 -6.48 1.11 -0.52
N VAL A 165 -7.15 0.36 -1.39
CA VAL A 165 -7.20 0.60 -2.86
C VAL A 165 -7.71 2.02 -3.18
N ASN A 166 -8.57 2.61 -2.36
CA ASN A 166 -9.03 3.98 -2.55
C ASN A 166 -7.88 5.01 -2.52
N ALA A 167 -6.74 4.67 -1.92
CA ALA A 167 -5.57 5.54 -1.87
C ALA A 167 -5.01 5.86 -3.26
N ILE A 168 -5.24 5.00 -4.24
CA ILE A 168 -4.80 5.18 -5.63
C ILE A 168 -5.22 6.55 -6.17
N THR A 169 -6.44 7.02 -5.89
CA THR A 169 -6.97 8.26 -6.49
C THR A 169 -6.67 9.51 -5.67
N TYR A 170 -5.91 9.39 -4.58
CA TYR A 170 -5.55 10.54 -3.75
C TYR A 170 -4.60 11.47 -4.47
N LYS A 171 -4.71 12.78 -4.18
CA LYS A 171 -3.91 13.84 -4.81
C LYS A 171 -2.40 13.67 -4.63
N GLU A 172 -1.98 13.03 -3.55
CA GLU A 172 -0.58 12.81 -3.22
C GLU A 172 -0.05 11.45 -3.70
N ILE A 173 -0.95 10.51 -4.05
CA ILE A 173 -0.58 9.14 -4.43
C ILE A 173 -0.65 8.95 -5.94
N PHE A 174 -1.74 9.40 -6.58
CA PHE A 174 -1.90 9.21 -8.02
C PHE A 174 -0.77 9.80 -8.85
N PRO A 175 -0.22 11.00 -8.53
CA PRO A 175 0.93 11.52 -9.26
C PRO A 175 2.17 10.62 -9.19
N LEU A 176 2.39 9.93 -8.06
CA LEU A 176 3.48 8.96 -7.94
C LEU A 176 3.24 7.75 -8.86
N ILE A 177 1.98 7.32 -9.03
CA ILE A 177 1.61 6.25 -9.97
C ILE A 177 1.82 6.70 -11.41
N LYS A 178 1.26 7.85 -11.78
CA LYS A 178 1.39 8.44 -13.12
C LYS A 178 2.86 8.60 -13.53
N ASN A 179 3.70 9.07 -12.61
CA ASN A 179 5.11 9.36 -12.86
C ASN A 179 6.02 8.13 -12.66
N ASN A 180 5.44 6.94 -12.52
CA ASN A 180 6.17 5.68 -12.40
C ASN A 180 7.12 5.62 -11.18
N GLN A 181 6.69 6.21 -10.07
CA GLN A 181 7.40 6.25 -8.78
C GLN A 181 6.74 5.35 -7.73
N LEU A 182 5.51 4.90 -7.96
CA LEU A 182 4.74 3.99 -7.13
C LEU A 182 3.85 3.11 -8.04
N TRP A 183 3.68 1.84 -7.71
CA TRP A 183 2.75 0.93 -8.39
C TRP A 183 2.14 -0.08 -7.42
N LEU A 184 1.22 -0.88 -7.94
CA LEU A 184 0.57 -1.96 -7.20
C LEU A 184 1.42 -3.23 -7.26
N GLY A 185 1.50 -3.95 -6.14
CA GLY A 185 2.08 -5.30 -6.09
C GLY A 185 1.14 -6.37 -6.66
N ASN A 186 1.45 -7.65 -6.41
CA ASN A 186 0.66 -8.77 -6.92
C ASN A 186 -0.74 -8.81 -6.28
N GLY A 187 -0.85 -8.39 -5.03
CA GLY A 187 -2.12 -8.19 -4.34
C GLY A 187 -2.57 -9.40 -3.53
N PHE A 188 -3.76 -9.29 -2.95
CA PHE A 188 -4.38 -10.38 -2.19
C PHE A 188 -5.28 -11.22 -3.08
N SER A 189 -5.39 -12.52 -2.79
CA SER A 189 -6.32 -13.41 -3.50
C SER A 189 -7.75 -12.86 -3.43
N GLY A 190 -8.31 -12.51 -4.59
CA GLY A 190 -9.65 -11.91 -4.70
C GLY A 190 -9.81 -10.53 -4.05
N GLY A 191 -8.71 -9.80 -3.81
CA GLY A 191 -8.72 -8.45 -3.22
C GLY A 191 -9.20 -8.39 -1.77
N ASN A 192 -9.18 -9.54 -1.08
CA ASN A 192 -9.58 -9.67 0.31
C ASN A 192 -8.35 -9.96 1.15
N ALA A 193 -8.05 -9.07 2.10
CA ALA A 193 -7.05 -9.32 3.12
C ALA A 193 -7.76 -9.74 4.42
N TYR A 194 -7.22 -10.75 5.08
CA TYR A 194 -7.70 -11.21 6.37
C TYR A 194 -6.69 -10.76 7.42
N PHE A 195 -7.17 -10.04 8.43
CA PHE A 195 -6.32 -9.53 9.49
C PHE A 195 -6.79 -10.04 10.83
N LYS A 196 -5.87 -10.53 11.66
CA LYS A 196 -6.18 -10.86 13.04
C LYS A 196 -6.38 -9.57 13.84
N ILE A 197 -7.40 -9.55 14.70
CA ILE A 197 -7.67 -8.44 15.62
C ILE A 197 -7.50 -8.90 17.07
N ALA A 198 -7.20 -7.97 17.97
CA ALA A 198 -7.32 -8.21 19.40
C ALA A 198 -8.80 -8.42 19.80
N ASP A 199 -9.07 -9.44 20.60
CA ASP A 199 -10.41 -9.99 20.91
C ASP A 199 -11.43 -8.94 21.39
N THR A 200 -10.98 -7.83 21.98
CA THR A 200 -11.86 -6.78 22.52
C THR A 200 -12.41 -5.80 21.49
N ASN A 201 -12.05 -5.93 20.20
CA ASN A 201 -12.47 -4.98 19.15
C ASN A 201 -13.54 -5.53 18.21
N HIS A 202 -14.00 -6.77 18.41
CA HIS A 202 -14.92 -7.45 17.49
C HIS A 202 -16.27 -6.74 17.30
N GLU A 203 -16.80 -6.08 18.34
CA GLU A 203 -18.08 -5.35 18.31
C GLU A 203 -18.09 -4.13 17.39
N ARG A 204 -16.91 -3.66 16.95
CA ARG A 204 -16.79 -2.50 16.05
C ARG A 204 -17.03 -2.84 14.58
N PHE A 205 -17.05 -4.12 14.24
CA PHE A 205 -17.17 -4.57 12.85
C PHE A 205 -18.61 -4.92 12.50
N ALA A 206 -19.01 -4.59 11.26
CA ALA A 206 -20.31 -4.98 10.74
C ALA A 206 -20.46 -6.52 10.70
N LYS A 207 -21.69 -7.03 10.85
CA LYS A 207 -21.97 -8.47 10.79
C LYS A 207 -21.41 -9.08 9.49
N GLY A 208 -20.63 -10.17 9.62
CA GLY A 208 -19.99 -10.88 8.50
C GLY A 208 -18.59 -10.39 8.11
N VAL A 209 -18.06 -9.37 8.81
CA VAL A 209 -16.68 -8.87 8.63
C VAL A 209 -15.72 -9.56 9.60
N TYR A 210 -16.15 -9.83 10.83
CA TYR A 210 -15.41 -10.62 11.82
C TYR A 210 -15.85 -12.09 11.80
N ASN A 211 -14.89 -13.02 11.85
CA ASN A 211 -15.12 -14.44 12.04
C ASN A 211 -14.70 -14.85 13.48
N PRO A 212 -15.64 -15.26 14.35
CA PRO A 212 -15.33 -15.60 15.74
C PRO A 212 -14.53 -16.90 15.91
N GLU A 213 -14.55 -17.83 14.95
CA GLU A 213 -13.81 -19.10 15.03
C GLU A 213 -12.31 -18.89 14.76
N THR A 214 -11.98 -17.95 13.88
CA THR A 214 -10.61 -17.65 13.46
C THR A 214 -10.05 -16.36 14.07
N GLN A 215 -10.91 -15.56 14.70
CA GLN A 215 -10.64 -14.20 15.17
C GLN A 215 -10.13 -13.25 14.08
N LEU A 216 -10.46 -13.54 12.81
CA LEU A 216 -10.04 -12.75 11.65
C LEU A 216 -11.11 -11.75 11.22
N VAL A 217 -10.66 -10.59 10.78
CA VAL A 217 -11.47 -9.58 10.10
C VAL A 217 -11.15 -9.56 8.62
N LYS A 218 -12.18 -9.66 7.79
CA LYS A 218 -12.09 -9.53 6.34
C LYS A 218 -12.15 -8.06 5.92
N PHE A 219 -11.04 -7.51 5.45
CA PHE A 219 -11.01 -6.22 4.78
C PHE A 219 -11.11 -6.40 3.27
N ARG A 220 -12.09 -5.71 2.68
CA ARG A 220 -12.20 -5.55 1.23
C ARG A 220 -11.37 -4.35 0.80
N ASN A 221 -10.95 -4.32 -0.45
CA ASN A 221 -10.26 -3.18 -1.06
C ASN A 221 -8.91 -2.87 -0.40
N VAL A 222 -8.13 -3.91 -0.14
CA VAL A 222 -6.75 -3.79 0.36
C VAL A 222 -5.80 -4.32 -0.71
N HIS A 223 -4.67 -3.66 -0.88
CA HIS A 223 -3.66 -4.04 -1.87
C HIS A 223 -2.25 -3.68 -1.39
N TRP A 224 -1.24 -4.25 -2.06
CA TRP A 224 0.16 -3.89 -1.86
C TRP A 224 0.53 -2.69 -2.73
N PHE A 225 1.23 -1.73 -2.15
CA PHE A 225 1.77 -0.54 -2.81
C PHE A 225 3.29 -0.60 -2.70
N THR A 226 3.99 -0.42 -3.82
CA THR A 226 5.44 -0.58 -3.86
C THR A 226 6.10 0.32 -4.89
N ASN A 227 7.41 0.51 -4.74
CA ASN A 227 8.30 1.05 -5.76
C ASN A 227 9.50 0.11 -6.03
N LEU A 228 9.34 -1.17 -5.67
CA LEU A 228 10.21 -2.29 -6.00
C LEU A 228 9.67 -2.99 -7.24
N ASP A 229 10.56 -3.27 -8.19
CA ASP A 229 10.16 -3.83 -9.48
C ASP A 229 9.79 -5.31 -9.36
N HIS A 230 8.86 -5.79 -10.19
CA HIS A 230 8.40 -7.17 -10.17
C HIS A 230 7.84 -7.62 -11.53
N ASP A 231 7.93 -8.92 -11.81
CA ASP A 231 7.62 -9.49 -13.14
C ASP A 231 6.20 -9.14 -13.64
N LYS A 232 5.18 -9.21 -12.77
CA LYS A 232 3.78 -8.89 -13.14
C LYS A 232 3.63 -7.49 -13.77
N ARG A 233 4.47 -6.52 -13.39
CA ARG A 233 4.46 -5.15 -13.91
C ARG A 233 4.85 -5.08 -15.39
N HIS A 234 5.50 -6.11 -15.90
CA HIS A 234 5.98 -6.20 -17.27
C HIS A 234 5.17 -7.20 -18.12
N GLU A 235 4.09 -7.76 -17.58
CA GLU A 235 3.19 -8.60 -18.35
C GLU A 235 2.46 -7.77 -19.41
N GLU A 236 2.57 -8.15 -20.67
CA GLU A 236 1.82 -7.50 -21.75
C GLU A 236 0.34 -7.93 -21.71
N LEU A 237 -0.55 -6.96 -21.81
CA LEU A 237 -1.97 -7.21 -22.02
C LEU A 237 -2.23 -7.61 -23.47
N VAL A 238 -2.76 -8.81 -23.67
CA VAL A 238 -3.19 -9.27 -24.99
C VAL A 238 -4.44 -8.52 -25.43
N LEU A 239 -4.29 -7.66 -26.44
CA LEU A 239 -5.36 -6.88 -27.03
C LEU A 239 -5.91 -7.58 -28.27
N TYR A 240 -7.23 -7.73 -28.35
CA TYR A 240 -7.88 -8.45 -29.46
C TYR A 240 -9.19 -7.80 -29.94
N LYS A 241 -9.72 -6.84 -29.17
CA LYS A 241 -10.90 -6.06 -29.58
C LYS A 241 -10.51 -5.02 -30.62
N ARG A 242 -11.44 -4.69 -31.51
CA ARG A 242 -11.28 -3.61 -32.48
C ARG A 242 -12.21 -2.46 -32.13
N TYR A 243 -11.73 -1.25 -32.35
CA TYR A 243 -12.48 -0.04 -32.11
C TYR A 243 -13.68 0.08 -33.07
N THR A 244 -14.83 0.38 -32.49
CA THR A 244 -16.02 0.90 -33.19
C THR A 244 -16.61 2.05 -32.37
N PRO A 245 -17.08 3.14 -33.00
CA PRO A 245 -17.67 4.27 -32.28
C PRO A 245 -18.88 3.88 -31.41
N GLU A 246 -19.60 2.81 -31.79
CA GLU A 246 -20.77 2.32 -31.08
C GLU A 246 -20.42 1.59 -29.77
N GLU A 247 -19.34 0.79 -29.76
CA GLU A 247 -18.89 0.06 -28.55
C GLU A 247 -18.01 0.94 -27.65
N TYR A 248 -17.27 1.87 -28.24
CA TYR A 248 -16.31 2.75 -27.56
C TYR A 248 -16.64 4.22 -27.80
N PRO A 249 -17.76 4.72 -27.23
CA PRO A 249 -18.18 6.08 -27.42
C PRO A 249 -17.14 7.08 -26.90
N HIS A 250 -17.02 8.21 -27.58
CA HIS A 250 -16.24 9.35 -27.10
C HIS A 250 -16.93 10.01 -25.91
N TYR A 251 -16.14 10.63 -25.04
CA TYR A 251 -16.68 11.50 -24.01
C TYR A 251 -17.14 12.83 -24.58
N ASP A 252 -18.18 13.41 -23.96
CA ASP A 252 -18.67 14.74 -24.31
C ASP A 252 -17.66 15.84 -23.93
N ASN A 253 -16.82 15.58 -22.91
CA ASN A 253 -15.97 16.58 -22.26
C ASN A 253 -14.47 16.27 -22.26
N TYR A 254 -14.06 15.16 -22.88
CA TYR A 254 -12.66 14.78 -23.05
C TYR A 254 -12.42 14.20 -24.45
N ASP A 255 -11.29 14.53 -25.06
CA ASP A 255 -10.80 13.91 -26.29
C ASP A 255 -10.23 12.51 -25.99
N ALA A 256 -11.14 11.61 -25.62
CA ALA A 256 -10.85 10.23 -25.28
C ALA A 256 -12.09 9.36 -25.50
N ILE A 257 -11.88 8.05 -25.63
CA ILE A 257 -12.95 7.05 -25.70
C ILE A 257 -13.18 6.39 -24.36
N GLU A 258 -14.41 5.98 -24.08
CA GLU A 258 -14.75 5.14 -22.94
C GLU A 258 -14.45 3.67 -23.24
N VAL A 259 -13.65 3.05 -22.37
CA VAL A 259 -13.40 1.62 -22.38
C VAL A 259 -13.91 1.06 -21.06
N GLY A 260 -15.07 0.40 -21.08
CA GLY A 260 -15.76 -0.05 -19.86
C GLY A 260 -15.04 -1.16 -19.11
N LYS A 261 -14.16 -1.94 -19.78
CA LYS A 261 -13.41 -3.06 -19.19
C LYS A 261 -11.99 -3.13 -19.74
N VAL A 262 -11.03 -3.44 -18.88
CA VAL A 262 -9.62 -3.62 -19.28
C VAL A 262 -9.44 -4.68 -20.38
N ALA A 263 -10.21 -5.77 -20.32
CA ALA A 263 -10.16 -6.83 -21.33
C ALA A 263 -10.76 -6.44 -22.70
N GLU A 264 -11.36 -5.25 -22.78
CA GLU A 264 -11.98 -4.71 -23.99
C GLU A 264 -11.18 -3.55 -24.58
N ILE A 265 -9.96 -3.27 -24.08
CA ILE A 265 -9.08 -2.26 -24.69
C ILE A 265 -8.84 -2.61 -26.17
N PRO A 266 -9.18 -1.71 -27.12
CA PRO A 266 -9.02 -1.97 -28.55
C PRO A 266 -7.55 -2.00 -28.97
N CYS A 267 -7.21 -2.92 -29.87
CA CYS A 267 -5.83 -3.11 -30.36
C CYS A 267 -5.44 -2.16 -31.51
N ASP A 268 -6.39 -1.41 -32.05
CA ASP A 268 -6.29 -0.58 -33.26
C ASP A 268 -6.69 0.89 -33.01
N PHE A 269 -6.66 1.33 -31.75
CA PHE A 269 -6.91 2.73 -31.37
C PHE A 269 -5.70 3.35 -30.66
N ASP A 270 -5.15 4.41 -31.25
CA ASP A 270 -3.93 5.08 -30.76
C ASP A 270 -4.22 6.35 -29.93
N GLY A 271 -5.49 6.73 -29.81
CA GLY A 271 -5.94 7.88 -29.01
C GLY A 271 -5.96 7.61 -27.50
N VAL A 272 -6.40 8.61 -26.74
CA VAL A 272 -6.56 8.46 -25.28
C VAL A 272 -7.79 7.62 -24.97
N MET A 273 -7.64 6.70 -24.03
CA MET A 273 -8.68 5.78 -23.59
C MET A 273 -8.92 5.97 -22.09
N GLY A 274 -10.18 6.16 -21.70
CA GLY A 274 -10.59 6.10 -20.30
C GLY A 274 -10.92 4.67 -19.90
N VAL A 275 -10.09 4.08 -19.05
CA VAL A 275 -10.23 2.70 -18.54
C VAL A 275 -10.61 2.68 -17.06
N PRO A 276 -11.14 1.56 -16.53
CA PRO A 276 -11.46 1.45 -15.12
C PRO A 276 -10.19 1.46 -14.25
N ILE A 277 -10.31 1.87 -12.99
CA ILE A 277 -9.19 1.88 -12.02
C ILE A 277 -8.49 0.53 -11.85
N THR A 278 -9.21 -0.57 -12.08
CA THR A 278 -8.65 -1.94 -12.07
C THR A 278 -7.59 -2.18 -13.13
N PHE A 279 -7.44 -1.28 -14.11
CA PHE A 279 -6.33 -1.27 -15.05
C PHE A 279 -4.96 -1.26 -14.35
N LEU A 280 -4.82 -0.56 -13.22
CA LEU A 280 -3.52 -0.44 -12.53
C LEU A 280 -2.97 -1.76 -12.00
N ASP A 281 -3.83 -2.76 -11.76
CA ASP A 281 -3.38 -4.11 -11.38
C ASP A 281 -2.66 -4.83 -12.55
N LYS A 282 -2.87 -4.34 -13.77
CA LYS A 282 -2.37 -4.89 -15.03
C LYS A 282 -1.55 -3.86 -15.82
N HIS A 283 -1.17 -2.76 -15.17
CA HIS A 283 -0.48 -1.68 -15.86
C HIS A 283 0.95 -2.10 -16.16
N ASN A 284 1.23 -2.22 -17.45
CA ASN A 284 2.57 -2.33 -17.98
C ASN A 284 2.99 -0.95 -18.56
N PRO A 285 4.00 -0.29 -18.00
CA PRO A 285 4.44 1.03 -18.43
C PRO A 285 5.25 1.03 -19.73
N GLU A 286 5.70 -0.13 -20.20
CA GLU A 286 6.26 -0.30 -21.54
C GLU A 286 5.13 -0.36 -22.60
N GLN A 287 3.94 -0.85 -22.24
CA GLN A 287 2.79 -0.97 -23.14
C GLN A 287 1.87 0.26 -23.14
N PHE A 288 1.66 0.88 -21.97
CA PHE A 288 0.72 1.99 -21.80
C PHE A 288 1.31 3.13 -20.97
N GLU A 289 1.12 4.35 -21.44
CA GLU A 289 1.33 5.59 -20.70
C GLU A 289 0.06 5.96 -19.91
N ILE A 290 0.23 6.39 -18.66
CA ILE A 290 -0.86 6.99 -17.87
C ILE A 290 -0.86 8.49 -18.12
N ILE A 291 -1.94 8.99 -18.70
CA ILE A 291 -2.17 10.42 -18.96
C ILE A 291 -2.71 11.09 -17.70
N GLY A 292 -3.61 10.44 -16.98
CA GLY A 292 -4.20 11.00 -15.78
C GLY A 292 -5.42 10.25 -15.27
N THR A 293 -6.26 10.90 -14.48
CA THR A 293 -7.52 10.34 -14.00
C THR A 293 -8.59 11.42 -13.94
N THR A 294 -9.85 11.01 -14.06
CA THR A 294 -11.01 11.89 -13.83
C THR A 294 -11.32 12.09 -12.34
N ASP A 295 -10.59 11.44 -11.44
CA ASP A 295 -10.75 11.56 -10.00
C ASP A 295 -9.78 12.61 -9.40
N ARG A 296 -9.80 12.80 -8.08
CA ARG A 296 -9.05 13.85 -7.37
C ARG A 296 -7.57 13.92 -7.76
N GLY A 297 -6.93 12.77 -7.99
CA GLY A 297 -5.53 12.67 -8.40
C GLY A 297 -5.20 13.23 -9.79
N GLY A 298 -6.21 13.53 -10.61
CA GLY A 298 -6.06 14.18 -11.91
C GLY A 298 -6.45 15.65 -11.91
N ASP A 299 -6.79 16.20 -10.74
CA ASP A 299 -7.00 17.63 -10.61
C ASP A 299 -5.71 18.38 -10.95
N ASP A 300 -5.82 19.35 -11.85
CA ASP A 300 -4.76 20.30 -12.18
C ASP A 300 -3.53 19.62 -12.84
N VAL A 301 -3.74 18.43 -13.40
CA VAL A 301 -2.75 17.69 -14.21
C VAL A 301 -2.77 18.23 -15.64
N PRO A 302 -1.65 18.81 -16.15
CA PRO A 302 -1.61 19.43 -17.47
C PRO A 302 -2.06 18.52 -18.61
N GLU A 303 -1.72 17.24 -18.55
CA GLU A 303 -2.08 16.27 -19.58
C GLU A 303 -3.58 15.93 -19.59
N VAL A 304 -4.26 16.04 -18.45
CA VAL A 304 -5.73 15.90 -18.36
C VAL A 304 -6.42 17.15 -18.89
N GLU A 305 -5.88 18.34 -18.61
CA GLU A 305 -6.39 19.59 -19.15
C GLU A 305 -6.19 19.69 -20.66
N ALA A 306 -5.07 19.17 -21.18
CA ALA A 306 -4.77 19.17 -22.62
C ALA A 306 -5.77 18.37 -23.47
N ILE A 307 -6.42 17.36 -22.88
CA ILE A 307 -7.44 16.56 -23.55
C ILE A 307 -8.86 16.98 -23.19
N ARG A 308 -9.07 18.06 -22.41
CA ARG A 308 -10.41 18.51 -22.04
C ARG A 308 -11.05 19.29 -23.19
N LEU A 309 -12.32 18.97 -23.48
CA LEU A 309 -13.09 19.64 -24.55
C LEU A 309 -13.94 20.82 -24.03
N THR A 310 -14.16 20.89 -22.72
CA THR A 310 -14.96 21.94 -22.07
C THR A 310 -14.08 22.96 -21.36
N THR A 311 -14.47 24.24 -21.41
CA THR A 311 -13.77 25.33 -20.69
C THR A 311 -13.96 25.28 -19.17
N PHE A 312 -15.00 24.62 -18.69
CA PHE A 312 -15.27 24.45 -17.26
C PHE A 312 -14.88 23.04 -16.79
N LYS A 313 -14.31 22.98 -15.59
CA LYS A 313 -13.97 21.73 -14.91
C LYS A 313 -15.24 21.08 -14.39
N GLU A 314 -15.55 19.91 -14.91
CA GLU A 314 -16.62 19.07 -14.41
C GLU A 314 -16.06 17.91 -13.60
N ASP A 315 -16.74 17.56 -12.51
CA ASP A 315 -16.32 16.48 -11.61
C ASP A 315 -16.29 15.11 -12.28
N SER A 316 -16.89 14.88 -13.45
CA SER A 316 -16.97 13.56 -14.06
C SER A 316 -16.87 13.64 -15.59
N ALA A 317 -16.29 12.60 -16.20
CA ALA A 317 -16.47 12.37 -17.62
C ALA A 317 -17.95 12.09 -17.94
N LYS A 318 -18.39 12.46 -19.14
CA LYS A 318 -19.76 12.31 -19.60
C LYS A 318 -19.86 11.63 -20.95
N ILE A 319 -20.94 10.89 -21.15
CA ILE A 319 -21.33 10.32 -22.44
C ILE A 319 -22.81 10.60 -22.62
N ASN A 320 -23.19 11.24 -23.73
CA ASN A 320 -24.58 11.60 -24.02
C ASN A 320 -25.24 12.39 -22.86
N GLY A 321 -24.49 13.33 -22.26
CA GLY A 321 -24.87 14.18 -21.14
C GLY A 321 -24.89 13.48 -19.78
N LYS A 322 -24.64 12.17 -19.70
CA LYS A 322 -24.69 11.39 -18.45
C LYS A 322 -23.29 11.19 -17.88
N LYS A 323 -23.15 11.44 -16.57
CA LYS A 323 -21.91 11.16 -15.84
C LYS A 323 -21.61 9.66 -15.86
N VAL A 324 -20.35 9.32 -16.15
CA VAL A 324 -19.85 7.95 -15.99
C VAL A 324 -19.00 7.80 -14.74
N TYR A 325 -18.69 6.56 -14.39
CA TYR A 325 -17.74 6.25 -13.32
C TYR A 325 -16.37 6.87 -13.59
N LYS A 326 -15.60 7.08 -12.52
CA LYS A 326 -14.23 7.57 -12.64
C LYS A 326 -13.38 6.64 -13.51
N ARG A 327 -12.51 7.24 -14.33
CA ARG A 327 -11.62 6.58 -15.29
C ARG A 327 -10.18 7.04 -15.11
N ILE A 328 -9.26 6.14 -15.45
CA ILE A 328 -7.86 6.44 -15.69
C ILE A 328 -7.71 6.66 -17.18
N PHE A 329 -7.13 7.79 -17.57
CA PHE A 329 -6.78 8.04 -18.97
C PHE A 329 -5.44 7.42 -19.26
N ILE A 330 -5.41 6.57 -20.27
CA ILE A 330 -4.20 5.89 -20.75
C ILE A 330 -4.03 6.11 -22.25
N LYS A 331 -2.81 5.96 -22.72
CA LYS A 331 -2.48 5.94 -24.14
C LYS A 331 -1.52 4.80 -24.42
N ARG A 332 -1.67 4.14 -25.56
CA ARG A 332 -0.73 3.09 -25.98
C ARG A 332 0.62 3.70 -26.37
N LYS A 333 1.71 3.01 -26.05
CA LYS A 333 3.08 3.38 -26.47
C LYS A 333 3.49 2.75 -27.78
#